data_AF-A0A951NMB4-F1
#
_entry.id   AF-A0A951NMB4-F1
#
_cell.length_a   1.000
_cell.length_b   1.000
_cell.length_c   1.000
_cell.angle_alpha   90.00
_cell.angle_beta   90.00
_cell.angle_gamma   90.00
#
_symmetry.space_group_name_H-M   'P 1'
#
loop_
_entity.id
_entity.type
_entity.pdbx_description
1 polymer ?
#
loop_
_entity_poly.entity_id
_entity_poly.type
_entity_poly.pdbx_seq_one_letter_code
_entity_poly.pdbx_strand_id
1 'polypeptide(L)'
;MLNPDGTATKSLKSLAIKLFDWTVSRVAAGAFHAIQLFNRYRPNPSFTPKWSEKPLLKSWEKSKPRLGFPRETDSLCPKCVIEARERIIEGEEDYRVLVNEKVGEIKAKIIERDGQIWMVKECPQHGRFEDLMAVDAEFLKWIEQNFPGRDLRAHNDGKLHDHGSSTIKHGRGSVLTVDLTNRCNMMCDPCFMDANQVGFVHELEWEEIKEILDNALTIKPRRQMSVQFSGGEPTLSPHFLRAVEYARDIGYNSVQAATNGIEFAKSAEFAEQAAKAGLRFVYLQFDGIGND
;
A
#
# COMPACT_ATOMS: atom_id res chain seq x y z
N MET A 1 43.76 -23.99 27.31
CA MET A 1 44.29 -25.37 27.35
C MET A 1 43.24 -26.25 26.67
N LEU A 2 43.62 -26.99 25.64
CA LEU A 2 42.77 -28.03 25.05
C LEU A 2 43.04 -29.33 25.82
N ASN A 3 42.02 -30.16 26.01
CA ASN A 3 42.20 -31.52 26.51
C ASN A 3 42.97 -32.37 25.47
N PRO A 4 43.56 -33.52 25.89
CA PRO A 4 44.34 -34.38 25.00
C PRO A 4 43.57 -34.94 23.78
N ASP A 5 42.25 -34.83 23.77
CA ASP A 5 41.33 -35.23 22.69
C ASP A 5 40.96 -34.10 21.72
N GLY A 6 41.58 -32.92 21.86
CA GLY A 6 41.32 -31.76 21.00
C GLY A 6 40.09 -30.92 21.40
N THR A 7 39.42 -31.23 22.53
CA THR A 7 38.26 -30.45 22.99
C THR A 7 38.67 -29.32 23.94
N ALA A 8 38.09 -28.12 23.76
CA ALA A 8 38.43 -26.94 24.56
C ALA A 8 37.93 -27.08 26.01
N THR A 9 38.83 -26.96 27.01
CA THR A 9 38.40 -26.87 28.41
C THR A 9 37.58 -25.60 28.60
N LYS A 10 36.26 -25.73 28.73
CA LYS A 10 35.40 -24.61 29.12
C LYS A 10 35.83 -24.16 30.52
N SER A 11 36.48 -23.00 30.61
CA SER A 11 36.87 -22.38 31.88
C SER A 11 35.65 -22.31 32.81
N LEU A 12 35.84 -22.61 34.10
CA LEU A 12 34.81 -22.45 35.14
C LEU A 12 34.15 -21.07 35.09
N LYS A 13 34.91 -20.02 34.76
CA LYS A 13 34.38 -18.66 34.54
C LYS A 13 33.42 -18.60 33.36
N SER A 14 33.71 -19.28 32.25
CA SER A 14 32.82 -19.33 31.08
C SER A 14 31.53 -20.12 31.35
N LEU A 15 31.59 -21.14 32.20
CA LEU A 15 30.41 -21.91 32.62
C LEU A 15 29.54 -21.08 33.56
N ALA A 16 30.15 -20.37 34.52
CA ALA A 16 29.44 -19.48 35.44
C ALA A 16 28.74 -18.32 34.71
N ILE A 17 29.40 -17.70 33.73
CA ILE A 17 28.80 -16.65 32.91
C ILE A 17 27.61 -17.19 32.09
N LYS A 18 27.76 -18.37 31.48
CA LYS A 18 26.65 -19.00 30.73
C LYS A 18 25.48 -19.39 31.63
N LEU A 19 25.75 -19.88 32.84
CA LEU A 19 24.70 -20.23 33.80
C LEU A 19 23.99 -18.97 34.31
N PHE A 20 24.73 -17.89 34.57
CA PHE A 20 24.16 -16.60 34.95
C PHE A 20 23.28 -16.03 33.83
N ASP A 21 23.78 -15.96 32.60
CA ASP A 21 23.01 -15.49 31.43
C ASP A 21 21.75 -16.35 31.18
N TRP A 22 21.88 -17.68 31.27
CA TRP A 22 20.76 -18.59 31.18
C TRP A 22 19.72 -18.34 32.28
N THR A 23 20.17 -18.14 33.52
CA THR A 23 19.29 -17.88 34.67
C THR A 23 18.56 -16.55 34.51
N VAL A 24 19.28 -15.47 34.17
CA VAL A 24 18.69 -14.14 33.93
C VAL A 24 17.67 -14.22 32.79
N SER A 25 18.02 -14.88 31.68
CA SER A 25 17.12 -15.05 30.54
C SER A 25 15.85 -15.83 30.90
N ARG A 26 15.96 -16.91 31.69
CA ARG A 26 14.80 -17.70 32.14
C ARG A 26 13.92 -16.94 33.12
N VAL A 27 14.52 -16.19 34.05
CA VAL A 27 13.78 -15.32 34.98
C VAL A 27 13.06 -14.20 34.22
N ALA A 28 13.73 -13.54 33.28
CA ALA A 28 13.13 -12.50 32.45
C ALA A 28 11.97 -13.05 31.60
N ALA A 29 12.13 -14.24 30.99
CA ALA A 29 11.06 -14.90 30.26
C ALA A 29 9.86 -15.24 31.16
N GLY A 30 10.11 -15.80 32.35
CA GLY A 30 9.07 -16.09 33.34
C GLY A 30 8.31 -14.83 33.78
N ALA A 31 9.04 -13.76 34.13
CA ALA A 31 8.48 -12.48 34.50
C ALA A 31 7.65 -11.87 33.36
N PHE A 32 8.15 -11.91 32.12
CA PHE A 32 7.42 -11.45 30.95
C PHE A 32 6.09 -12.20 30.77
N HIS A 33 6.11 -13.54 30.87
CA HIS A 33 4.88 -14.34 30.76
C HIS A 33 3.89 -14.06 31.88
N ALA A 34 4.35 -13.86 33.11
CA ALA A 34 3.50 -13.47 34.23
C ALA A 34 2.85 -12.10 34.02
N ILE A 35 3.63 -11.11 33.55
CA ILE A 35 3.12 -9.77 33.21
C ILE A 35 2.10 -9.86 32.06
N GLN A 36 2.37 -10.65 31.03
CA GLN A 36 1.44 -10.87 29.91
C GLN A 36 0.12 -11.51 30.37
N LEU A 37 0.18 -12.49 31.29
CA LEU A 37 -1.01 -13.11 31.86
C LEU A 37 -1.87 -12.09 32.60
N PHE A 38 -1.24 -11.25 33.44
CA PHE A 38 -1.94 -10.20 34.17
C PHE A 38 -2.55 -9.15 33.24
N ASN A 39 -1.79 -8.71 32.23
CA ASN A 39 -2.26 -7.77 31.21
C ASN A 39 -3.44 -8.32 30.40
N ARG A 40 -3.53 -9.64 30.20
CA ARG A 40 -4.69 -10.28 29.54
C ARG A 40 -5.92 -10.34 30.46
N TYR A 41 -5.73 -10.54 31.76
CA TYR A 41 -6.83 -10.60 32.72
C TYR A 41 -7.51 -9.23 32.91
N ARG A 42 -6.72 -8.14 32.93
CA ARG A 42 -7.25 -6.78 33.09
C ARG A 42 -6.51 -5.79 32.18
N PRO A 43 -6.81 -5.79 30.87
CA PRO A 43 -6.12 -4.94 29.91
C PRO A 43 -6.41 -3.46 30.17
N ASN A 44 -5.36 -2.64 30.10
CA ASN A 44 -5.51 -1.19 30.11
C ASN A 44 -6.35 -0.71 28.92
N PRO A 45 -7.14 0.37 29.08
CA PRO A 45 -7.90 0.95 27.99
C PRO A 45 -6.98 1.32 26.81
N SER A 46 -7.56 1.30 25.62
CA SER A 46 -6.85 1.74 24.42
C SER A 46 -6.64 3.25 24.42
N PHE A 47 -5.49 3.68 23.91
CA PHE A 47 -5.16 5.09 23.75
C PHE A 47 -5.89 5.70 22.56
N THR A 48 -6.47 6.89 22.76
CA THR A 48 -7.08 7.69 21.69
C THR A 48 -6.11 8.80 21.28
N PRO A 49 -5.49 8.72 20.09
CA PRO A 49 -4.57 9.75 19.63
C PRO A 49 -5.31 11.00 19.17
N LYS A 50 -4.66 12.18 19.22
CA LYS A 50 -5.25 13.47 18.79
C LYS A 50 -5.81 13.48 17.35
N TRP A 51 -5.31 12.60 16.50
CA TRP A 51 -5.71 12.49 15.09
C TRP A 51 -6.88 11.54 14.83
N SER A 52 -7.45 10.94 15.89
CA SER A 52 -8.62 10.06 15.80
C SER A 52 -9.61 10.34 16.91
N GLU A 53 -10.90 10.21 16.60
CA GLU A 53 -11.98 10.32 17.59
C GLU A 53 -12.23 8.99 18.31
N LYS A 54 -11.68 7.88 17.80
CA LYS A 54 -11.83 6.54 18.33
C LYS A 54 -10.49 6.01 18.86
N PRO A 55 -10.50 5.19 19.92
CA PRO A 55 -9.29 4.57 20.43
C PRO A 55 -8.68 3.60 19.42
N LEU A 56 -7.36 3.40 19.48
CA LEU A 56 -6.69 2.39 18.67
C LEU A 56 -7.15 0.98 19.05
N LEU A 57 -7.31 0.11 18.05
CA LEU A 57 -7.64 -1.30 18.28
C LEU A 57 -6.45 -2.04 18.88
N LYS A 58 -6.70 -2.82 19.93
CA LYS A 58 -5.76 -3.84 20.41
C LYS A 58 -5.64 -4.95 19.37
N SER A 59 -4.53 -5.68 19.39
CA SER A 59 -4.25 -6.72 18.38
C SER A 59 -5.34 -7.78 18.27
N TRP A 60 -5.99 -8.16 19.37
CA TRP A 60 -7.09 -9.13 19.41
C TRP A 60 -8.45 -8.56 18.97
N GLU A 61 -8.60 -7.23 18.90
CA GLU A 61 -9.82 -6.56 18.42
C GLU A 61 -9.78 -6.35 16.90
N LYS A 62 -8.58 -6.42 16.29
CA LYS A 62 -8.43 -6.22 14.85
C LYS A 62 -9.02 -7.40 14.08
N SER A 63 -9.98 -7.09 13.22
CA SER A 63 -10.51 -8.08 12.28
C SER A 63 -9.49 -8.44 11.20
N LYS A 64 -9.61 -9.64 10.63
CA LYS A 64 -8.85 -10.07 9.46
C LYS A 64 -9.80 -10.35 8.29
N PRO A 65 -9.39 -10.16 7.03
CA PRO A 65 -10.11 -10.74 5.90
C PRO A 65 -10.08 -12.26 5.99
N ARG A 66 -10.89 -12.92 5.16
CA ARG A 66 -10.76 -14.37 4.98
C ARG A 66 -9.42 -14.63 4.28
N LEU A 67 -8.48 -15.17 5.03
CA LEU A 67 -7.14 -15.58 4.58
C LEU A 67 -7.10 -17.11 4.42
N GLY A 68 -6.03 -17.62 3.85
CA GLY A 68 -5.81 -19.02 3.51
C GLY A 68 -6.45 -19.43 2.18
N PHE A 69 -6.00 -20.57 1.65
CA PHE A 69 -6.48 -21.17 0.41
C PHE A 69 -6.84 -22.64 0.67
N PRO A 70 -7.92 -23.16 0.04
CA PRO A 70 -8.78 -22.47 -0.91
C PRO A 70 -9.76 -21.49 -0.25
N ARG A 71 -10.10 -20.41 -0.96
CA ARG A 71 -11.16 -19.46 -0.54
C ARG A 71 -11.90 -18.88 -1.73
N GLU A 72 -13.11 -18.39 -1.46
CA GLU A 72 -13.89 -17.60 -2.43
C GLU A 72 -13.78 -16.11 -2.08
N THR A 73 -13.73 -15.27 -3.11
CA THR A 73 -13.69 -13.81 -3.04
C THR A 73 -14.49 -13.21 -4.20
N ASP A 74 -14.77 -11.91 -4.11
CA ASP A 74 -15.23 -11.12 -5.25
C ASP A 74 -14.02 -10.69 -6.09
N SER A 75 -14.20 -10.60 -7.40
CA SER A 75 -13.23 -10.11 -8.39
C SER A 75 -13.97 -9.38 -9.52
N LEU A 76 -13.23 -8.72 -10.40
CA LEU A 76 -13.75 -8.14 -11.62
C LEU A 76 -13.52 -9.07 -12.83
N CYS A 77 -14.49 -9.12 -13.73
CA CYS A 77 -14.33 -9.71 -15.06
C CYS A 77 -13.47 -8.77 -15.93
N PRO A 78 -12.36 -9.25 -16.52
CA PRO A 78 -11.47 -8.40 -17.30
C PRO A 78 -12.10 -7.88 -18.60
N LYS A 79 -13.19 -8.49 -19.08
CA LYS A 79 -13.92 -8.02 -20.27
C LYS A 79 -15.08 -7.08 -19.92
N CYS A 80 -15.93 -7.44 -18.95
CA CYS A 80 -17.03 -6.56 -18.52
C CYS A 80 -16.55 -5.16 -18.11
N VAL A 81 -15.38 -5.06 -17.46
CA VAL A 81 -14.83 -3.77 -17.03
C VAL A 81 -14.41 -2.92 -18.23
N ILE A 82 -13.84 -3.52 -19.27
CA ILE A 82 -13.46 -2.82 -20.50
C ILE A 82 -14.71 -2.34 -21.23
N GLU A 83 -15.68 -3.23 -21.42
CA GLU A 83 -16.95 -2.90 -22.09
C GLU A 83 -17.71 -1.80 -21.34
N ALA A 84 -17.75 -1.85 -20.00
CA ALA A 84 -18.38 -0.80 -19.20
C ALA A 84 -17.64 0.54 -19.32
N ARG A 85 -16.31 0.52 -19.32
CA ARG A 85 -15.51 1.72 -19.54
C ARG A 85 -15.77 2.33 -20.91
N GLU A 86 -15.85 1.52 -21.97
CA GLU A 86 -16.16 1.97 -23.33
C GLU A 86 -17.52 2.67 -23.39
N ARG A 87 -18.58 2.04 -22.87
CA ARG A 87 -19.92 2.65 -22.81
C ARG A 87 -19.95 3.98 -22.05
N ILE A 88 -19.17 4.10 -20.97
CA ILE A 88 -19.07 5.35 -20.21
C ILE A 88 -18.36 6.43 -21.03
N ILE A 89 -17.26 6.09 -21.70
CA ILE A 89 -16.49 7.04 -22.52
C ILE A 89 -17.30 7.52 -23.73
N GLU A 90 -18.09 6.62 -24.32
CA GLU A 90 -18.97 6.92 -25.45
C GLU A 90 -20.24 7.70 -25.03
N GLY A 91 -20.48 7.85 -23.72
CA GLY A 91 -21.62 8.56 -23.16
C GLY A 91 -22.92 7.76 -23.15
N GLU A 92 -22.86 6.45 -23.37
CA GLU A 92 -24.02 5.55 -23.30
C GLU A 92 -24.45 5.27 -21.85
N GLU A 93 -23.49 5.29 -20.92
CA GLU A 93 -23.72 5.07 -19.48
C GLU A 93 -23.07 6.18 -18.63
N ASP A 94 -23.73 6.58 -17.54
CA ASP A 94 -23.14 7.50 -16.57
C ASP A 94 -22.16 6.78 -15.64
N TYR A 95 -20.97 7.34 -15.41
CA TYR A 95 -19.94 6.72 -14.58
C TYR A 95 -20.39 6.35 -13.17
N ARG A 96 -21.45 6.98 -12.64
CA ARG A 96 -22.03 6.66 -11.32
C ARG A 96 -22.54 5.23 -11.23
N VAL A 97 -22.74 4.54 -12.35
CA VAL A 97 -23.02 3.10 -12.36
C VAL A 97 -21.90 2.31 -11.66
N LEU A 98 -20.64 2.76 -11.74
CA LEU A 98 -19.49 2.14 -11.06
C LEU A 98 -19.55 2.29 -9.53
N VAL A 99 -20.30 3.27 -9.04
CA VAL A 99 -20.48 3.53 -7.61
C VAL A 99 -21.74 2.85 -7.08
N ASN A 100 -22.83 2.91 -7.85
CA ASN A 100 -24.15 2.47 -7.41
C ASN A 100 -24.43 0.99 -7.70
N GLU A 101 -23.71 0.39 -8.65
CA GLU A 101 -23.91 -0.98 -9.09
C GLU A 101 -22.63 -1.82 -8.98
N LYS A 102 -22.76 -3.11 -9.26
CA LYS A 102 -21.68 -4.11 -9.19
C LYS A 102 -21.18 -4.48 -10.58
N VAL A 103 -20.84 -3.47 -11.36
CA VAL A 103 -20.48 -3.63 -12.78
C VAL A 103 -19.26 -4.56 -12.92
N GLY A 104 -19.45 -5.67 -13.62
CA GLY A 104 -18.40 -6.67 -13.85
C GLY A 104 -17.95 -7.46 -12.62
N GLU A 105 -18.64 -7.33 -11.47
CA GLU A 105 -18.33 -8.11 -10.27
C GLU A 105 -18.72 -9.58 -10.47
N ILE A 106 -17.77 -10.49 -10.25
CA ILE A 106 -17.94 -11.94 -10.38
C ILE A 106 -17.29 -12.65 -9.18
N LYS A 107 -17.72 -13.89 -8.92
CA LYS A 107 -17.07 -14.74 -7.93
C LYS A 107 -15.76 -15.31 -8.46
N ALA A 108 -14.78 -15.40 -7.58
CA ALA A 108 -13.47 -15.95 -7.84
C ALA A 108 -13.06 -16.94 -6.74
N LYS A 109 -12.38 -18.02 -7.13
CA LYS A 109 -11.78 -18.98 -6.21
C LYS A 109 -10.26 -18.80 -6.23
N ILE A 110 -9.68 -18.56 -5.07
CA ILE A 110 -8.23 -18.57 -4.87
C ILE A 110 -7.87 -19.99 -4.43
N ILE A 111 -7.04 -20.66 -5.23
CA ILE A 111 -6.65 -22.06 -5.04
C ILE A 111 -5.13 -22.20 -5.12
N GLU A 112 -4.61 -23.25 -4.48
CA GLU A 112 -3.23 -23.70 -4.69
C GLU A 112 -3.19 -24.77 -5.79
N ARG A 113 -2.27 -24.65 -6.74
CA ARG A 113 -2.01 -25.60 -7.82
C ARG A 113 -0.51 -25.62 -8.09
N ASP A 114 0.12 -26.78 -7.97
CA ASP A 114 1.55 -26.98 -8.25
C ASP A 114 2.49 -26.02 -7.48
N GLY A 115 2.18 -25.76 -6.20
CA GLY A 115 2.96 -24.85 -5.35
C GLY A 115 2.75 -23.36 -5.67
N GLN A 116 1.83 -23.03 -6.56
CA GLN A 116 1.46 -21.68 -6.96
C GLN A 116 0.05 -21.33 -6.52
N ILE A 117 -0.25 -20.04 -6.42
CA ILE A 117 -1.58 -19.54 -6.05
C ILE A 117 -2.25 -18.94 -7.27
N TRP A 118 -3.43 -19.47 -7.60
CA TRP A 118 -4.21 -19.11 -8.78
C TRP A 118 -5.56 -18.52 -8.38
N MET A 119 -5.96 -17.47 -9.08
CA MET A 119 -7.32 -16.93 -9.03
C MET A 119 -8.10 -17.46 -10.23
N VAL A 120 -9.08 -18.32 -9.98
CA VAL A 120 -9.98 -18.86 -10.99
C VAL A 120 -11.32 -18.12 -10.94
N LYS A 121 -11.73 -17.55 -12.06
CA LYS A 121 -12.92 -16.69 -12.17
C LYS A 121 -13.83 -17.24 -13.27
N GLU A 122 -15.13 -17.13 -13.09
CA GLU A 122 -16.11 -17.52 -14.09
C GLU A 122 -17.13 -16.41 -14.27
N CYS A 123 -17.11 -15.80 -15.44
CA CYS A 123 -18.08 -14.80 -15.85
C CYS A 123 -19.20 -15.47 -16.67
N PRO A 124 -20.48 -15.24 -16.34
CA PRO A 124 -21.59 -15.79 -17.12
C PRO A 124 -21.58 -15.40 -18.60
N GLN A 125 -20.99 -14.24 -18.94
CA GLN A 125 -20.95 -13.71 -20.31
C GLN A 125 -19.66 -14.07 -21.04
N HIS A 126 -18.52 -14.05 -20.34
CA HIS A 126 -17.20 -14.13 -20.97
C HIS A 126 -16.43 -15.42 -20.68
N GLY A 127 -17.01 -16.34 -19.90
CA GLY A 127 -16.43 -17.63 -19.59
C GLY A 127 -15.40 -17.59 -18.46
N ARG A 128 -14.48 -18.56 -18.50
CA ARG A 128 -13.50 -18.80 -17.44
C ARG A 128 -12.20 -18.02 -17.67
N PHE A 129 -11.66 -17.48 -16.59
CA PHE A 129 -10.34 -16.85 -16.53
C PHE A 129 -9.52 -17.46 -15.40
N GLU A 130 -8.21 -17.56 -15.59
CA GLU A 130 -7.26 -17.97 -14.55
C GLU A 130 -6.08 -17.01 -14.54
N ASP A 131 -5.78 -16.43 -13.37
CA ASP A 131 -4.64 -15.55 -13.17
C ASP A 131 -3.71 -16.12 -12.11
N LEU A 132 -2.41 -16.10 -12.37
CA LEU A 132 -1.39 -16.45 -11.39
C LEU A 132 -1.24 -15.30 -10.40
N MET A 133 -1.62 -15.51 -9.15
CA MET A 133 -1.48 -14.50 -8.08
C MET A 133 -0.09 -14.52 -7.43
N ALA A 134 0.46 -15.72 -7.22
CA ALA A 134 1.78 -15.89 -6.61
C ALA A 134 2.44 -17.17 -7.15
N VAL A 135 3.72 -17.06 -7.48
CA VAL A 135 4.56 -18.18 -7.94
C VAL A 135 4.98 -19.12 -6.81
N ASP A 136 4.87 -18.69 -5.55
CA ASP A 136 5.26 -19.43 -4.35
C ASP A 136 4.15 -19.35 -3.29
N ALA A 137 3.47 -20.47 -3.09
CA ALA A 137 2.38 -20.61 -2.12
C ALA A 137 2.84 -20.48 -0.66
N GLU A 138 4.01 -21.01 -0.31
CA GLU A 138 4.52 -20.94 1.06
C GLU A 138 4.94 -19.51 1.42
N PHE A 139 5.49 -18.76 0.46
CA PHE A 139 5.75 -17.34 0.65
C PHE A 139 4.46 -16.53 0.85
N LEU A 140 3.42 -16.76 0.03
CA LEU A 140 2.14 -16.06 0.22
C LEU A 140 1.49 -16.42 1.56
N LYS A 141 1.54 -17.69 1.96
CA LYS A 141 1.07 -18.16 3.27
C LYS A 141 1.79 -17.46 4.41
N TRP A 142 3.10 -17.29 4.30
CA TRP A 142 3.88 -16.52 5.28
C TRP A 142 3.42 -15.06 5.35
N ILE A 143 3.19 -14.40 4.21
CA ILE A 143 2.65 -13.03 4.17
C ILE A 143 1.28 -12.96 4.87
N GLU A 144 0.36 -13.88 4.56
CA GLU A 144 -0.98 -13.89 5.15
C GLU A 144 -0.96 -14.16 6.66
N GLN A 145 -0.07 -15.04 7.14
CA GLN A 145 0.14 -15.28 8.58
C GLN A 145 0.61 -14.04 9.32
N ASN A 146 1.43 -13.21 8.66
CA ASN A 146 1.95 -11.96 9.20
C ASN A 146 0.98 -10.77 9.06
N PHE A 147 -0.23 -10.97 8.52
CA PHE A 147 -1.22 -9.91 8.43
C PHE A 147 -1.58 -9.37 9.83
N PRO A 148 -1.28 -8.09 10.12
CA PRO A 148 -1.36 -7.54 11.48
C PRO A 148 -2.79 -7.24 11.95
N GLY A 149 -3.80 -7.55 11.13
CA GLY A 149 -5.18 -7.15 11.32
C GLY A 149 -5.48 -5.81 10.66
N ARG A 150 -6.75 -5.59 10.29
CA ARG A 150 -7.20 -4.31 9.71
C ARG A 150 -6.91 -3.17 10.70
N ASP A 151 -6.53 -2.03 10.16
CA ASP A 151 -6.34 -0.80 10.95
C ASP A 151 -7.70 -0.26 11.45
N LEU A 152 -7.71 0.94 12.03
CA LEU A 152 -8.92 1.59 12.50
C LEU A 152 -9.96 1.74 11.38
N ARG A 153 -11.22 1.49 11.69
CA ARG A 153 -12.33 1.74 10.77
C ARG A 153 -12.45 3.24 10.48
N ALA A 154 -12.52 3.60 9.21
CA ALA A 154 -12.82 4.95 8.78
C ALA A 154 -14.16 5.41 9.40
N HIS A 155 -14.24 6.67 9.80
CA HIS A 155 -15.42 7.25 10.44
C HIS A 155 -15.47 8.73 10.13
N ASN A 156 -16.68 9.30 10.11
CA ASN A 156 -16.92 10.69 9.68
C ASN A 156 -16.39 10.97 8.26
N ASP A 157 -16.51 9.96 7.40
CA ASP A 157 -16.05 10.00 6.02
C ASP A 157 -17.15 9.48 5.09
N GLY A 158 -18.19 10.29 4.94
CA GLY A 158 -19.36 9.97 4.11
C GLY A 158 -19.29 10.53 2.69
N LYS A 159 -18.17 11.16 2.31
CA LYS A 159 -18.04 11.82 1.00
C LYS A 159 -16.92 11.23 0.15
N LEU A 160 -15.72 11.05 0.72
CA LEU A 160 -14.54 10.73 -0.07
C LEU A 160 -14.26 9.25 -0.14
N HIS A 161 -14.52 8.49 0.91
CA HIS A 161 -14.30 7.04 0.89
C HIS A 161 -15.42 6.24 0.21
N ASP A 162 -16.52 6.88 -0.21
CA ASP A 162 -17.63 6.20 -0.89
C ASP A 162 -17.33 6.02 -2.38
N HIS A 163 -16.98 4.79 -2.74
CA HIS A 163 -16.59 4.39 -4.09
C HIS A 163 -17.32 3.11 -4.52
N GLY A 164 -18.55 2.91 -4.03
CA GLY A 164 -19.32 1.70 -4.33
C GLY A 164 -18.65 0.44 -3.79
N SER A 165 -18.47 -0.59 -4.64
CA SER A 165 -17.79 -1.84 -4.27
C SER A 165 -16.36 -1.64 -3.75
N SER A 166 -15.71 -0.52 -4.10
CA SER A 166 -14.34 -0.17 -3.69
C SER A 166 -14.26 0.76 -2.48
N THR A 167 -15.38 0.96 -1.77
CA THR A 167 -15.45 1.85 -0.59
C THR A 167 -14.36 1.54 0.45
N ILE A 168 -13.60 2.57 0.84
CA ILE A 168 -12.51 2.44 1.79
C ILE A 168 -13.08 2.41 3.22
N LYS A 169 -13.03 1.22 3.84
CA LYS A 169 -13.63 1.00 5.18
C LYS A 169 -12.65 1.15 6.34
N HIS A 170 -11.35 0.98 6.10
CA HIS A 170 -10.32 0.94 7.14
C HIS A 170 -9.08 1.68 6.67
N GLY A 171 -8.39 2.36 7.58
CA GLY A 171 -7.19 3.13 7.28
C GLY A 171 -7.20 4.50 7.96
N ARG A 172 -6.06 5.19 7.89
CA ARG A 172 -5.85 6.50 8.55
C ARG A 172 -5.11 7.52 7.68
N GLY A 173 -5.17 7.34 6.36
CA GLY A 173 -4.45 8.11 5.34
C GLY A 173 -2.93 7.98 5.48
N SER A 174 -2.28 7.18 4.63
CA SER A 174 -0.81 7.03 4.65
C SER A 174 -0.13 7.83 3.54
N VAL A 175 -0.44 7.51 2.29
CA VAL A 175 0.10 8.16 1.10
C VAL A 175 -1.04 8.31 0.10
N LEU A 176 -1.31 9.55 -0.32
CA LEU A 176 -2.15 9.85 -1.45
C LEU A 176 -1.28 9.82 -2.70
N THR A 177 -1.60 8.98 -3.68
CA THR A 177 -0.94 9.03 -4.99
C THR A 177 -1.82 9.83 -5.93
N VAL A 178 -1.24 10.83 -6.60
CA VAL A 178 -1.93 11.68 -7.57
C VAL A 178 -1.17 11.60 -8.88
N ASP A 179 -1.80 11.05 -9.89
CA ASP A 179 -1.28 11.03 -11.25
C ASP A 179 -1.57 12.40 -11.89
N LEU A 180 -0.53 13.23 -12.04
CA LEU A 180 -0.70 14.59 -12.56
C LEU A 180 -0.97 14.61 -14.07
N THR A 181 -0.41 13.63 -14.78
CA THR A 181 -0.52 13.47 -16.23
C THR A 181 -0.29 12.02 -16.61
N ASN A 182 -0.91 11.55 -17.68
CA ASN A 182 -0.57 10.26 -18.28
C ASN A 182 0.55 10.36 -19.33
N ARG A 183 1.14 11.54 -19.58
CA ARG A 183 2.29 11.67 -20.49
C ARG A 183 3.55 11.10 -19.85
N CYS A 184 4.35 10.36 -20.63
CA CYS A 184 5.67 9.89 -20.20
C CYS A 184 6.71 10.08 -21.31
N ASN A 185 7.91 10.48 -20.94
CA ASN A 185 9.07 10.58 -21.82
C ASN A 185 9.87 9.26 -21.91
N MET A 186 9.31 8.16 -21.39
CA MET A 186 9.82 6.79 -21.54
C MET A 186 8.69 5.84 -21.95
N MET A 187 9.07 4.67 -22.46
CA MET A 187 8.17 3.57 -22.85
C MET A 187 8.73 2.26 -22.31
N CYS A 188 8.63 2.06 -20.99
CA CYS A 188 9.17 0.87 -20.34
C CYS A 188 8.27 -0.35 -20.61
N ASP A 189 8.85 -1.48 -21.03
CA ASP A 189 8.11 -2.74 -21.21
C ASP A 189 7.29 -3.18 -19.98
N PRO A 190 7.80 -3.08 -18.73
CA PRO A 190 7.02 -3.48 -17.55
C PRO A 190 6.04 -2.39 -17.05
N CYS A 191 5.74 -1.34 -17.84
CA CYS A 191 4.91 -0.23 -17.38
C CYS A 191 3.44 -0.65 -17.20
N PHE A 192 2.98 -0.73 -15.94
CA PHE A 192 1.60 -1.11 -15.64
C PHE A 192 0.57 -0.07 -16.09
N MET A 193 0.95 1.21 -16.16
CA MET A 193 0.02 2.30 -16.53
C MET A 193 -0.17 2.41 -18.04
N ASP A 194 0.76 1.85 -18.82
CA ASP A 194 0.81 1.91 -20.28
C ASP A 194 0.54 3.32 -20.83
N ALA A 195 1.23 4.29 -20.21
CA ALA A 195 1.00 5.73 -20.27
C ALA A 195 0.84 6.29 -21.70
N ASN A 196 1.61 5.75 -22.65
CA ASN A 196 1.66 6.22 -24.03
C ASN A 196 0.72 5.45 -24.99
N GLN A 197 -0.01 4.42 -24.53
CA GLN A 197 -0.91 3.61 -25.37
C GLN A 197 -2.40 3.90 -25.15
N VAL A 198 -2.74 4.77 -24.19
CA VAL A 198 -4.13 4.98 -23.78
C VAL A 198 -5.02 5.74 -24.77
N GLY A 199 -4.48 6.26 -25.89
CA GLY A 199 -5.27 6.89 -26.96
C GLY A 199 -5.90 8.25 -26.61
N PHE A 200 -5.75 8.71 -25.37
CA PHE A 200 -6.15 10.05 -24.89
C PHE A 200 -5.09 10.60 -23.93
N VAL A 201 -5.08 11.92 -23.75
CA VAL A 201 -4.23 12.60 -22.77
C VAL A 201 -5.08 12.96 -21.56
N HIS A 202 -4.66 12.50 -20.39
CA HIS A 202 -5.15 12.96 -19.09
C HIS A 202 -4.08 13.87 -18.49
N GLU A 203 -4.41 15.12 -18.24
CA GLU A 203 -3.55 16.12 -17.60
C GLU A 203 -4.44 16.88 -16.63
N LEU A 204 -4.10 16.88 -15.33
CA LEU A 204 -4.89 17.58 -14.34
C LEU A 204 -4.66 19.09 -14.45
N GLU A 205 -5.75 19.84 -14.48
CA GLU A 205 -5.73 21.29 -14.39
C GLU A 205 -5.45 21.73 -12.95
N TRP A 206 -4.96 22.95 -12.79
CA TRP A 206 -4.55 23.47 -11.48
C TRP A 206 -5.64 23.39 -10.40
N GLU A 207 -6.89 23.73 -10.74
CA GLU A 207 -7.98 23.69 -9.76
C GLU A 207 -8.38 22.27 -9.38
N GLU A 208 -8.24 21.30 -10.28
CA GLU A 208 -8.47 19.87 -9.99
C GLU A 208 -7.40 19.34 -9.02
N ILE A 209 -6.13 19.72 -9.23
CA ILE A 209 -5.02 19.37 -8.32
C ILE A 209 -5.32 19.91 -6.92
N LYS A 210 -5.73 21.16 -6.80
CA LYS A 210 -6.10 21.76 -5.51
C LYS A 210 -7.25 21.03 -4.86
N GLU A 211 -8.32 20.78 -5.61
CA GLU A 211 -9.50 20.09 -5.12
C GLU A 211 -9.14 18.70 -4.56
N ILE A 212 -8.36 17.91 -5.30
CA ILE A 212 -7.90 16.58 -4.86
C ILE A 212 -7.12 16.67 -3.54
N LEU A 213 -6.16 17.59 -3.46
CA LEU A 213 -5.31 17.76 -2.29
C LEU A 213 -6.09 18.27 -1.07
N ASP A 214 -6.97 19.26 -1.25
CA ASP A 214 -7.79 19.83 -0.18
C ASP A 214 -8.78 18.80 0.35
N ASN A 215 -9.48 18.09 -0.56
CA ASN A 215 -10.43 17.07 -0.20
C ASN A 215 -9.78 15.97 0.64
N ALA A 216 -8.62 15.45 0.21
CA ALA A 216 -7.97 14.35 0.91
C ALA A 216 -7.57 14.71 2.36
N LEU A 217 -7.32 15.99 2.68
CA LEU A 217 -7.08 16.45 4.05
C LEU A 217 -8.32 16.43 4.96
N THR A 218 -9.51 16.24 4.40
CA THR A 218 -10.77 16.12 5.16
C THR A 218 -11.02 14.72 5.70
N ILE A 219 -10.34 13.69 5.17
CA ILE A 219 -10.49 12.28 5.56
C ILE A 219 -10.30 12.08 7.08
N LYS A 220 -11.07 11.15 7.67
CA LYS A 220 -10.99 10.78 9.09
C LYS A 220 -11.06 9.26 9.29
N PRO A 221 -10.23 8.68 10.18
CA PRO A 221 -9.13 9.31 10.93
C PRO A 221 -7.96 9.69 10.00
N ARG A 222 -7.17 10.70 10.38
CA ARG A 222 -6.03 11.15 9.56
C ARG A 222 -4.83 11.49 10.41
N ARG A 223 -3.81 10.62 10.40
CA ARG A 223 -2.58 10.84 11.16
C ARG A 223 -1.71 11.91 10.50
N GLN A 224 -0.81 11.47 9.61
CA GLN A 224 0.08 12.30 8.83
C GLN A 224 -0.08 11.80 7.42
N MET A 225 -0.53 12.68 6.53
CA MET A 225 -0.62 12.34 5.13
C MET A 225 0.63 12.76 4.40
N SER A 226 1.06 11.89 3.51
CA SER A 226 2.02 12.22 2.46
C SER A 226 1.29 12.23 1.13
N VAL A 227 1.80 12.98 0.17
CA VAL A 227 1.39 12.87 -1.22
C VAL A 227 2.57 12.38 -2.05
N GLN A 228 2.30 11.49 -3.00
CA GLN A 228 3.22 11.08 -4.04
C GLN A 228 2.63 11.51 -5.38
N PHE A 229 3.29 12.45 -6.03
CA PHE A 229 2.98 12.78 -7.41
C PHE A 229 3.55 11.70 -8.33
N SER A 230 2.71 11.24 -9.25
CA SER A 230 2.92 10.11 -10.14
C SER A 230 2.30 10.44 -11.50
N GLY A 231 2.09 9.44 -12.34
CA GLY A 231 1.42 9.52 -13.62
C GLY A 231 2.18 8.68 -14.64
N GLY A 232 2.34 9.21 -15.85
CA GLY A 232 3.34 8.72 -16.78
C GLY A 232 4.71 9.14 -16.29
N GLU A 233 4.95 10.45 -16.29
CA GLU A 233 6.06 11.09 -15.60
C GLU A 233 5.57 12.41 -15.00
N PRO A 234 5.47 12.53 -13.66
CA PRO A 234 4.91 13.71 -13.01
C PRO A 234 5.67 15.01 -13.35
N THR A 235 6.98 14.94 -13.59
CA THR A 235 7.77 16.15 -13.90
C THR A 235 7.44 16.77 -15.25
N LEU A 236 6.69 16.07 -16.11
CA LEU A 236 6.20 16.62 -17.38
C LEU A 236 4.97 17.50 -17.22
N SER A 237 4.26 17.40 -16.09
CA SER A 237 3.12 18.26 -15.83
C SER A 237 3.57 19.71 -15.61
N PRO A 238 2.91 20.71 -16.24
CA PRO A 238 3.25 22.12 -16.04
C PRO A 238 2.99 22.59 -14.61
N HIS A 239 2.28 21.80 -13.81
CA HIS A 239 1.92 22.12 -12.43
C HIS A 239 2.76 21.41 -11.39
N PHE A 240 3.72 20.55 -11.76
CA PHE A 240 4.47 19.71 -10.82
C PHE A 240 5.06 20.49 -9.63
N LEU A 241 5.92 21.49 -9.89
CA LEU A 241 6.58 22.26 -8.84
C LEU A 241 5.57 23.04 -7.97
N ARG A 242 4.52 23.58 -8.62
CA ARG A 242 3.44 24.32 -7.94
C ARG A 242 2.60 23.41 -7.05
N ALA A 243 2.34 22.18 -7.48
CA ALA A 243 1.62 21.17 -6.72
C ALA A 243 2.44 20.71 -5.51
N VAL A 244 3.76 20.58 -5.67
CA VAL A 244 4.68 20.29 -4.56
C VAL A 244 4.62 21.40 -3.50
N GLU A 245 4.77 22.65 -3.90
CA GLU A 245 4.70 23.81 -3.00
C GLU A 245 3.34 23.88 -2.28
N TYR A 246 2.25 23.79 -3.04
CA TYR A 246 0.91 23.86 -2.47
C TYR A 246 0.62 22.74 -1.47
N ALA A 247 0.99 21.49 -1.79
CA ALA A 247 0.83 20.37 -0.88
C ALA A 247 1.58 20.61 0.45
N ARG A 248 2.77 21.22 0.42
CA ARG A 248 3.51 21.60 1.63
C ARG A 248 2.77 22.68 2.42
N ASP A 249 2.30 23.72 1.74
CA ASP A 249 1.61 24.85 2.36
C ASP A 249 0.34 24.43 3.11
N ILE A 250 -0.46 23.54 2.53
CA ILE A 250 -1.72 23.08 3.15
C ILE A 250 -1.52 21.97 4.20
N GLY A 251 -0.27 21.54 4.43
CA GLY A 251 0.09 20.71 5.59
C GLY A 251 0.32 19.23 5.31
N TYR A 252 0.62 18.81 4.08
CA TYR A 252 1.14 17.47 3.84
C TYR A 252 2.52 17.31 4.48
N ASN A 253 2.67 16.26 5.28
CA ASN A 253 3.89 16.02 6.07
C ASN A 253 5.10 15.68 5.20
N SER A 254 4.85 15.02 4.07
CA SER A 254 5.88 14.66 3.08
C SER A 254 5.29 14.73 1.69
N VAL A 255 6.01 15.37 0.78
CA VAL A 255 5.71 15.37 -0.66
C VAL A 255 6.77 14.53 -1.37
N GLN A 256 6.33 13.65 -2.24
CA GLN A 256 7.17 12.68 -2.94
C GLN A 256 6.86 12.73 -4.44
N ALA A 257 7.81 12.28 -5.27
CA ALA A 257 7.60 12.08 -6.70
C ALA A 257 8.05 10.67 -7.09
N ALA A 258 7.19 9.91 -7.77
CA ALA A 258 7.58 8.69 -8.48
C ALA A 258 7.96 9.07 -9.91
N THR A 259 9.25 8.99 -10.23
CA THR A 259 9.80 9.58 -11.46
C THR A 259 10.92 8.71 -12.02
N ASN A 260 11.10 8.76 -13.33
CA ASN A 260 12.27 8.19 -14.00
C ASN A 260 13.54 9.03 -13.81
N GLY A 261 13.42 10.25 -13.26
CA GLY A 261 14.55 11.09 -12.90
C GLY A 261 15.21 11.83 -14.07
N ILE A 262 14.73 11.69 -15.31
CA ILE A 262 15.34 12.30 -16.49
C ILE A 262 15.37 13.83 -16.39
N GLU A 263 14.26 14.46 -15.98
CA GLU A 263 14.21 15.93 -15.86
C GLU A 263 15.13 16.45 -14.74
N PHE A 264 15.27 15.69 -13.64
CA PHE A 264 16.25 15.98 -12.59
C PHE A 264 17.69 15.85 -13.10
N ALA A 265 17.98 14.84 -13.94
CA ALA A 265 19.31 14.63 -14.50
C ALA A 265 19.70 15.69 -15.54
N LYS A 266 18.72 16.23 -16.29
CA LYS A 266 18.93 17.29 -17.28
C LYS A 266 19.25 18.65 -16.67
N SER A 267 18.74 18.95 -15.47
CA SER A 267 18.84 20.27 -14.86
C SER A 267 19.01 20.23 -13.35
N ALA A 268 20.19 20.64 -12.88
CA ALA A 268 20.45 20.86 -11.46
C ALA A 268 19.56 21.97 -10.88
N GLU A 269 19.21 22.98 -11.70
CA GLU A 269 18.30 24.04 -11.29
C GLU A 269 16.90 23.49 -11.01
N PHE A 270 16.39 22.57 -11.84
CA PHE A 270 15.09 21.93 -11.59
C PHE A 270 15.09 21.14 -10.28
N ALA A 271 16.17 20.41 -9.99
CA ALA A 271 16.33 19.71 -8.72
C ALA A 271 16.32 20.69 -7.52
N GLU A 272 17.00 21.84 -7.64
CA GLU A 272 17.00 22.88 -6.61
C GLU A 272 15.61 23.51 -6.44
N GLN A 273 14.90 23.79 -7.53
CA GLN A 273 13.53 24.31 -7.51
C GLN A 273 12.56 23.33 -6.84
N ALA A 274 12.65 22.04 -7.15
CA ALA A 274 11.84 21.00 -6.52
C ALA A 274 12.13 20.89 -5.02
N ALA A 275 13.39 20.92 -4.62
CA ALA A 275 13.79 20.92 -3.22
C ALA A 275 13.28 22.18 -2.48
N LYS A 276 13.38 23.36 -3.10
CA LYS A 276 12.86 24.64 -2.56
C LYS A 276 11.33 24.63 -2.41
N ALA A 277 10.62 24.09 -3.39
CA ALA A 277 9.17 23.87 -3.32
C ALA A 277 8.79 22.90 -2.18
N GLY A 278 9.75 22.13 -1.66
CA GLY A 278 9.58 21.24 -0.51
C GLY A 278 9.31 19.79 -0.89
N LEU A 279 9.73 19.37 -2.09
CA LEU A 279 9.84 17.96 -2.45
C LEU A 279 10.82 17.29 -1.48
N ARG A 280 10.36 16.23 -0.80
CA ARG A 280 11.13 15.57 0.26
C ARG A 280 11.79 14.27 -0.20
N PHE A 281 11.10 13.51 -1.03
CA PHE A 281 11.59 12.22 -1.52
C PHE A 281 11.35 12.07 -3.01
N VAL A 282 12.31 11.43 -3.67
CA VAL A 282 12.18 10.96 -5.05
C VAL A 282 12.19 9.44 -4.99
N TYR A 283 11.11 8.82 -5.44
CA TYR A 283 11.05 7.39 -5.72
C TYR A 283 11.53 7.20 -7.16
N LEU A 284 12.86 7.05 -7.28
CA LEU A 284 13.55 6.97 -8.56
C LEU A 284 13.37 5.56 -9.14
N GLN A 285 12.77 5.48 -10.33
CA GLN A 285 12.69 4.23 -11.06
C GLN A 285 14.07 3.86 -11.62
N PHE A 286 14.53 2.62 -11.33
CA PHE A 286 15.83 2.12 -11.74
C PHE A 286 15.78 0.61 -11.95
N ASP A 287 15.59 0.19 -13.21
CA ASP A 287 15.32 -1.21 -13.57
C ASP A 287 16.59 -2.05 -13.82
N GLY A 288 17.75 -1.42 -14.00
CA GLY A 288 19.01 -2.12 -14.24
C GLY A 288 20.21 -1.21 -14.40
N ILE A 289 21.40 -1.81 -14.40
CA ILE A 289 22.69 -1.12 -14.61
C ILE A 289 23.24 -1.29 -16.05
N GLY A 290 22.58 -2.09 -16.88
CA GLY A 290 22.99 -2.41 -18.26
C GLY A 290 22.02 -1.83 -19.29
N ASN A 291 22.42 -1.87 -20.56
CA ASN A 291 21.60 -1.44 -21.70
C ASN A 291 21.04 -2.64 -22.48
N ASP A 292 20.99 -3.79 -21.82
CA ASP A 292 20.84 -5.12 -22.42
C ASP A 292 19.37 -5.56 -22.42
#